data_AF-A0A1L1PRK9-F1
#
_entry.id   AF-A0A1L1PRK9-F1
#
_cell.length_a   1.000
_cell.length_b   1.000
_cell.length_c   1.000
_cell.angle_alpha   90.00
_cell.angle_beta   90.00
_cell.angle_gamma   90.00
#
_symmetry.space_group_name_H-M   'P 1'
#
loop_
_entity.id
_entity.type
_entity.pdbx_description
1 polymer ?
#
loop_
_entity_poly.entity_id
_entity_poly.type
_entity_poly.pdbx_seq_one_letter_code
_entity_poly.pdbx_strand_id
1 'polypeptide(L)'
;MFITAPGLVQHLHPAQVAPQQTHWPAITLALERPWYLLVYDVSYNGQKLSQTSLVAWDHTLLDLLARIPVAALSGIARLHRRREAGPGWALEWIGALWAPAPGECPALGPLLFKLGQDPQLRNTDLKPVGEAPGRRLLYEAPSGRLGGR
;
A
#
# COMPACT_ATOMS: atom_id res chain seq x y z
N MET A 1 16.62 -2.32 7.49
CA MET A 1 16.10 -1.78 8.76
C MET A 1 15.05 -0.75 8.41
N PHE A 2 13.77 -1.04 8.65
CA PHE A 2 12.69 -0.06 8.49
C PHE A 2 12.50 0.63 9.83
N ILE A 3 12.72 1.94 9.88
CA ILE A 3 12.43 2.75 11.06
C ILE A 3 10.99 3.22 10.89
N THR A 4 10.11 2.87 11.83
CA THR A 4 8.74 3.38 11.89
C THR A 4 8.81 4.87 12.17
N ALA A 5 8.19 5.69 11.31
CA ALA A 5 8.12 7.13 11.53
C ALA A 5 7.37 7.44 12.86
N PRO A 6 7.72 8.53 13.56
CA PRO A 6 6.98 8.97 14.75
C PRO A 6 5.49 9.10 14.43
N GLY A 7 4.64 8.38 15.19
CA GLY A 7 3.18 8.28 14.93
C GLY A 7 2.71 6.97 14.30
N LEU A 8 3.62 6.07 13.92
CA LEU A 8 3.33 4.72 13.41
C LEU A 8 3.63 3.61 14.44
N VAL A 9 3.69 3.96 15.73
CA VAL A 9 3.98 3.02 16.80
C VAL A 9 2.70 2.29 17.18
N GLN A 10 2.63 0.99 16.92
CA GLN A 10 1.58 0.14 17.45
C GLN A 10 2.09 -0.54 18.73
N HIS A 11 1.35 -0.41 19.84
CA HIS A 11 1.67 -1.10 21.09
C HIS A 11 1.22 -2.57 20.98
N LEU A 12 2.18 -3.49 20.88
CA LEU A 12 1.93 -4.93 20.89
C LEU A 12 2.06 -5.49 22.31
N HIS A 13 1.33 -6.57 22.59
CA HIS A 13 1.37 -7.25 23.89
C HIS A 13 2.78 -7.84 24.13
N PRO A 14 3.43 -7.61 25.28
CA PRO A 14 4.83 -7.97 25.53
C PRO A 14 5.17 -9.46 25.33
N ALA A 15 4.18 -10.35 25.44
CA ALA A 15 4.36 -11.79 25.21
C ALA A 15 4.58 -12.19 23.74
N GLN A 16 4.38 -11.27 22.79
CA GLN A 16 4.44 -11.54 21.34
C GLN A 16 5.68 -10.95 20.67
N VAL A 17 6.61 -10.37 21.42
CA VAL A 17 7.81 -9.71 20.88
C VAL A 17 9.02 -9.99 21.78
N ALA A 18 10.20 -10.13 21.17
CA ALA A 18 11.45 -10.25 21.93
C ALA A 18 11.70 -8.96 22.75
N PRO A 19 12.31 -9.06 23.95
CA PRO A 19 12.62 -7.88 24.76
C PRO A 19 13.41 -6.86 23.92
N GLN A 20 12.98 -5.59 23.95
CA GLN A 20 13.59 -4.45 23.23
C GLN A 20 13.34 -4.38 21.72
N GLN A 21 12.51 -5.26 21.15
CA GLN A 21 12.14 -5.19 19.73
C GLN A 21 11.10 -4.09 19.46
N THR A 22 11.56 -2.96 18.90
CA THR A 22 10.72 -1.81 18.50
C THR A 22 10.29 -1.83 17.03
N HIS A 23 10.70 -2.84 16.27
CA HIS A 23 10.50 -2.93 14.82
C HIS A 23 9.93 -4.29 14.40
N TRP A 24 9.10 -4.29 13.36
CA TRP A 24 8.52 -5.50 12.77
C TRP A 24 9.62 -6.37 12.13
N PRO A 25 9.69 -7.68 12.44
CA PRO A 25 10.50 -8.62 11.67
C PRO A 25 9.69 -8.99 10.42
N ALA A 26 9.98 -8.35 9.29
CA ALA A 26 9.47 -8.83 8.00
C ALA A 26 10.26 -10.10 7.64
N ILE A 27 9.64 -11.27 7.75
CA ILE A 27 10.26 -12.53 7.29
C ILE A 27 10.38 -12.47 5.77
N THR A 28 11.60 -12.28 5.30
CA THR A 28 12.00 -12.10 3.90
C THR A 28 12.13 -13.44 3.18
N LEU A 29 11.04 -14.20 3.04
CA LEU A 29 11.03 -15.36 2.17
C LEU A 29 10.42 -14.96 0.82
N ALA A 30 11.29 -14.81 -0.20
CA ALA A 30 11.02 -14.55 -1.62
C ALA A 30 10.44 -13.17 -2.01
N LEU A 31 11.28 -12.14 -1.92
CA LEU A 31 10.98 -10.72 -2.20
C LEU A 31 11.01 -10.34 -3.70
N GLU A 32 10.34 -11.10 -4.56
CA GLU A 32 10.10 -10.69 -5.96
C GLU A 32 8.77 -9.94 -6.13
N ARG A 33 7.88 -10.02 -5.15
CA ARG A 33 6.51 -9.46 -5.22
C ARG A 33 6.39 -8.18 -4.39
N PRO A 34 5.58 -7.20 -4.84
CA PRO A 34 5.39 -5.94 -4.11
C PRO A 34 4.63 -6.14 -2.80
N TRP A 35 4.96 -5.31 -1.82
CA TRP A 35 4.23 -5.18 -0.57
C TRP A 35 3.53 -3.82 -0.55
N TYR A 36 2.46 -3.70 0.24
CA TYR A 36 1.70 -2.47 0.36
C TYR A 36 1.67 -1.99 1.81
N LEU A 37 1.94 -0.71 2.00
CA LEU A 37 1.73 -0.02 3.26
C LEU A 37 0.37 0.65 3.21
N LEU A 38 -0.57 0.16 4.00
CA LEU A 38 -1.94 0.67 4.09
C LEU A 38 -2.09 1.49 5.36
N VAL A 39 -2.43 2.77 5.23
CA VAL A 39 -2.62 3.71 6.35
C VAL A 39 -4.08 4.12 6.39
N TYR A 40 -4.74 3.91 7.52
CA TYR A 40 -6.16 4.18 7.67
C TYR A 40 -6.52 4.48 9.12
N ASP A 41 -7.62 5.18 9.31
CA ASP A 41 -8.07 5.59 10.62
C ASP A 41 -9.10 4.59 11.18
N VAL A 42 -8.97 4.27 12.46
CA VAL A 42 -9.90 3.40 13.19
C VAL A 42 -10.46 4.12 14.42
N SER A 43 -11.69 3.80 14.79
CA SER A 43 -12.27 4.29 16.05
C SER A 43 -12.03 3.25 17.15
N TYR A 44 -11.35 3.65 18.22
CA TYR A 44 -11.17 2.85 19.41
C TYR A 44 -11.55 3.68 20.64
N ASN A 45 -12.52 3.19 21.42
CA ASN A 45 -13.07 3.91 22.57
C ASN A 45 -13.51 5.36 22.27
N GLY A 46 -14.12 5.58 21.09
CA GLY A 46 -14.55 6.91 20.63
C GLY A 46 -13.43 7.83 20.17
N GLN A 47 -12.17 7.41 20.24
CA GLN A 47 -11.02 8.15 19.72
C GLN A 47 -10.64 7.65 18.33
N LYS A 48 -10.24 8.59 17.46
CA LYS A 48 -9.75 8.29 16.11
C LYS A 48 -8.25 8.04 16.17
N LEU A 49 -7.81 6.83 15.81
CA LEU A 49 -6.41 6.42 15.81
C LEU A 49 -5.96 6.10 14.39
N SER A 50 -4.74 6.52 14.03
CA SER A 50 -4.11 6.15 12.76
C SER A 50 -3.51 4.76 12.88
N GLN A 51 -4.01 3.80 12.10
CA GLN A 51 -3.48 2.45 11.99
C GLN A 51 -2.68 2.31 10.69
N THR A 52 -1.62 1.51 10.76
CA THR A 52 -0.83 1.16 9.58
C THR A 52 -0.62 -0.33 9.51
N SER A 53 -0.86 -0.90 8.35
CA SER A 53 -0.76 -2.33 8.09
C SER A 53 0.16 -2.56 6.91
N LEU A 54 1.10 -3.49 7.08
CA LEU A 54 1.93 -3.98 6.00
C LEU A 54 1.24 -5.20 5.39
N VAL A 55 0.83 -5.09 4.13
CA VAL A 55 0.01 -6.05 3.43
C VAL A 55 0.83 -6.71 2.34
N ALA A 56 0.94 -8.03 2.39
CA ALA A 56 1.53 -8.80 1.33
C ALA A 56 0.44 -9.14 0.29
N TRP A 57 0.79 -9.07 -1.00
CA TRP A 57 -0.02 -9.49 -2.15
C TRP A 57 -1.22 -8.59 -2.50
N ASP A 58 -1.53 -8.54 -3.81
CA ASP A 58 -2.59 -7.68 -4.36
C ASP A 58 -4.00 -8.08 -3.89
N HIS A 59 -4.28 -9.39 -3.80
CA HIS A 59 -5.59 -9.89 -3.40
C HIS A 59 -5.90 -9.59 -1.93
N THR A 60 -4.91 -9.73 -1.04
CA THR A 60 -5.06 -9.35 0.37
C THR A 60 -5.33 -7.86 0.51
N LEU A 61 -4.69 -7.02 -0.32
CA LEU A 61 -4.97 -5.59 -0.34
C LEU A 61 -6.42 -5.33 -0.78
N LEU A 62 -6.90 -6.00 -1.83
CA LEU A 62 -8.31 -5.88 -2.26
C LEU A 62 -9.30 -6.27 -1.16
N ASP A 63 -9.05 -7.38 -0.47
CA ASP A 63 -9.91 -7.85 0.62
C ASP A 63 -9.96 -6.86 1.79
N LEU A 64 -8.83 -6.22 2.10
CA LEU A 64 -8.78 -5.18 3.13
C LEU A 64 -9.50 -3.90 2.68
N LEU A 65 -9.29 -3.46 1.44
CA LEU A 65 -9.97 -2.29 0.87
C LEU A 65 -11.48 -2.48 0.78
N ALA A 66 -11.96 -3.71 0.59
CA ALA A 66 -13.40 -4.01 0.62
C ALA A 66 -14.03 -3.87 2.03
N ARG A 67 -13.21 -3.92 3.09
CA ARG A 67 -13.66 -3.88 4.49
C ARG A 67 -13.47 -2.51 5.15
N ILE A 68 -12.53 -1.71 4.65
CA ILE A 68 -12.20 -0.40 5.21
C ILE A 68 -13.00 0.67 4.44
N PRO A 69 -13.80 1.51 5.11
CA PRO A 69 -14.46 2.63 4.45
C PRO A 69 -13.44 3.52 3.76
N VAL A 70 -13.69 3.91 2.50
CA VAL A 70 -12.76 4.76 1.74
C VAL A 70 -12.44 6.06 2.47
N ALA A 71 -13.42 6.65 3.16
CA ALA A 71 -13.23 7.87 3.97
C ALA A 71 -12.27 7.69 5.17
N ALA A 72 -12.01 6.45 5.58
CA ALA A 72 -11.04 6.13 6.61
C ALA A 72 -9.63 5.89 6.03
N LEU A 73 -9.49 5.75 4.71
CA LEU A 73 -8.18 5.55 4.09
C LEU A 73 -7.40 6.86 4.08
N SER A 74 -6.27 6.85 4.78
CA SER A 74 -5.35 7.98 4.88
C SER A 74 -4.24 7.90 3.84
N GLY A 75 -3.86 6.70 3.40
CA GLY A 75 -2.91 6.53 2.30
C GLY A 75 -2.59 5.08 1.98
N ILE A 76 -2.11 4.84 0.76
CA ILE A 76 -1.56 3.56 0.33
C ILE A 76 -0.21 3.81 -0.32
N ALA A 77 0.81 3.07 0.06
CA ALA A 77 2.10 3.08 -0.61
C ALA A 77 2.51 1.67 -1.05
N ARG A 78 3.25 1.60 -2.14
CA ARG A 78 3.85 0.37 -2.66
C ARG A 78 5.32 0.32 -2.27
N LEU A 79 5.69 -0.75 -1.58
CA LEU A 79 7.06 -1.11 -1.28
C LEU A 79 7.56 -2.11 -2.33
N HIS A 80 8.62 -1.74 -3.05
CA HIS A 80 9.19 -2.57 -4.10
C HIS A 80 10.72 -2.51 -4.09
N ARG A 81 11.36 -3.56 -4.61
CA ARG A 81 12.83 -3.61 -4.71
C ARG A 81 13.29 -2.63 -5.80
N ARG A 82 14.30 -1.82 -5.49
CA ARG A 82 14.96 -0.97 -6.50
C ARG A 82 15.66 -1.86 -7.52
N ARG A 83 15.64 -1.44 -8.79
CA ARG A 83 16.33 -2.14 -9.89
C ARG A 83 17.83 -1.82 -9.94
N GLU A 84 18.30 -0.88 -9.14
CA GLU A 84 19.71 -0.47 -9.05
C GLU A 84 20.57 -1.51 -8.31
N ALA A 85 21.88 -1.48 -8.54
CA ALA A 85 22.82 -2.37 -7.88
C ALA A 85 22.85 -2.11 -6.36
N GLY A 86 22.42 -3.10 -5.58
CA GLY A 86 22.49 -3.11 -4.11
C GLY A 86 21.19 -3.56 -3.42
N PRO A 87 21.23 -3.76 -2.09
CA PRO A 87 20.02 -3.97 -1.30
C PRO A 87 19.27 -2.65 -1.16
N GLY A 88 18.36 -2.37 -2.10
CA GLY A 88 17.56 -1.15 -2.11
C GLY A 88 16.06 -1.46 -2.15
N TRP A 89 15.32 -0.81 -1.27
CA TRP A 89 13.85 -0.74 -1.33
C TRP A 89 13.43 0.68 -1.69
N ALA A 90 12.37 0.79 -2.47
CA ALA A 90 11.68 2.03 -2.75
C ALA A 90 10.26 1.93 -2.19
N LEU A 91 9.84 3.01 -1.53
CA LEU A 91 8.47 3.22 -1.09
C LEU A 91 7.89 4.31 -1.97
N GLU A 92 6.76 4.04 -2.62
CA GLU A 92 6.13 4.98 -3.52
C GLU A 92 4.65 5.10 -3.18
N TRP A 93 4.19 6.32 -2.90
CA TRP A 93 2.79 6.57 -2.58
C TRP A 93 1.93 6.36 -3.83
N ILE A 94 0.80 5.70 -3.66
CA ILE A 94 -0.18 5.52 -4.71
C ILE A 94 -1.07 6.77 -4.72
N GLY A 95 -1.14 7.43 -5.87
CA GLY A 95 -2.02 8.58 -6.09
C GLY A 95 -3.46 8.14 -6.31
N ALA A 96 -3.67 7.01 -6.99
CA ALA A 96 -4.99 6.39 -7.13
C ALA A 96 -4.87 4.91 -7.53
N LEU A 97 -5.88 4.12 -7.17
CA LEU A 97 -5.95 2.67 -7.32
C LEU A 97 -7.29 2.27 -7.93
N TRP A 98 -7.26 1.36 -8.90
CA TRP A 98 -8.44 0.85 -9.59
C TRP A 98 -8.43 -0.68 -9.65
N ALA A 99 -9.63 -1.26 -9.72
CA ALA A 99 -9.83 -2.61 -10.23
C ALA A 99 -10.03 -2.54 -11.76
N PRO A 100 -9.45 -3.48 -12.54
CA PRO A 100 -9.73 -3.63 -13.96
C PRO A 100 -11.22 -3.83 -14.26
N ALA A 101 -11.65 -3.48 -15.47
CA ALA A 101 -13.02 -3.72 -15.90
C ALA A 101 -13.27 -5.22 -16.21
N PRO A 102 -14.52 -5.71 -16.08
CA PRO A 102 -14.87 -7.05 -16.54
C PRO A 102 -14.59 -7.18 -18.04
N GLY A 103 -13.68 -8.08 -18.42
CA GLY A 103 -13.30 -8.32 -19.82
C GLY A 103 -11.94 -7.74 -20.23
N GLU A 104 -11.28 -6.96 -19.37
CA GLU A 104 -9.88 -6.62 -19.61
C GLU A 104 -8.96 -7.85 -19.51
N CYS A 105 -7.81 -7.78 -20.18
CA CYS A 105 -6.86 -8.88 -20.22
C CYS A 105 -6.42 -9.29 -18.80
N PRO A 106 -6.49 -10.58 -18.41
CA PRO A 106 -6.05 -11.05 -17.09
C PRO A 106 -4.59 -10.72 -16.78
N ALA A 107 -3.74 -10.51 -17.79
CA ALA A 107 -2.34 -10.12 -17.63
C ALA A 107 -2.15 -8.70 -17.05
N LEU A 108 -3.21 -7.88 -16.99
CA LEU A 108 -3.20 -6.62 -16.25
C LEU A 108 -3.12 -6.84 -14.73
N GLY A 109 -3.39 -8.05 -14.25
CA GLY A 109 -3.45 -8.31 -12.83
C GLY A 109 -4.67 -7.66 -12.17
N PRO A 110 -4.81 -7.82 -10.85
CA PRO A 110 -6.02 -7.43 -10.13
C PRO A 110 -6.07 -5.94 -9.75
N LEU A 111 -4.95 -5.21 -9.89
CA LEU A 111 -4.80 -3.82 -9.47
C LEU A 111 -4.13 -2.98 -10.55
N LEU A 112 -4.67 -1.79 -10.75
CA LEU A 112 -4.09 -0.74 -11.58
C LEU A 112 -3.85 0.49 -10.72
N PHE A 113 -2.73 1.18 -10.88
CA PHE A 113 -2.39 2.31 -10.03
C PHE A 113 -1.70 3.45 -10.78
N LYS A 114 -1.89 4.66 -10.27
CA LYS A 114 -1.05 5.84 -10.54
C LYS A 114 -0.12 6.04 -9.35
N LEU A 115 1.17 6.18 -9.63
CA LEU A 115 2.19 6.34 -8.60
C LEU A 115 2.56 7.81 -8.44
N GLY A 116 2.48 8.34 -7.22
CA GLY A 116 2.77 9.73 -6.92
C GLY A 116 2.00 10.68 -7.83
N GLN A 117 2.74 11.48 -8.60
CA GLN A 117 2.21 12.41 -9.61
C GLN A 117 2.33 11.89 -11.05
N ASP A 118 2.75 10.64 -11.26
CA ASP A 118 2.81 10.03 -12.58
C ASP A 118 1.37 9.94 -13.15
N PRO A 119 1.06 10.65 -14.25
CA PRO A 119 -0.25 10.56 -14.88
C PRO A 119 -0.50 9.18 -15.50
N GLN A 120 0.55 8.39 -15.76
CA GLN A 120 0.48 7.09 -16.39
C GLN A 120 -0.11 6.03 -15.44
N LEU A 121 -1.19 5.39 -15.87
CA LEU A 121 -1.72 4.21 -15.19
C LEU A 121 -0.82 3.00 -15.45
N ARG A 122 -0.57 2.19 -14.42
CA ARG A 122 0.30 1.01 -14.48
C ARG A 122 -0.35 -0.22 -13.85
N ASN A 123 0.04 -1.41 -14.32
CA ASN A 123 -0.35 -2.69 -13.74
C ASN A 123 0.60 -3.13 -12.60
N THR A 124 0.33 -4.27 -11.93
CA THR A 124 1.21 -4.82 -10.87
C THR A 124 2.69 -4.90 -11.26
N ASP A 125 3.01 -5.18 -12.53
CA ASP A 125 4.39 -5.26 -13.05
C ASP A 125 5.03 -3.89 -13.36
N LEU A 126 4.35 -2.78 -13.02
CA LEU A 126 4.72 -1.40 -13.34
C LEU A 126 4.72 -1.07 -14.84
N LYS A 127 4.11 -1.91 -15.68
CA LYS A 127 3.97 -1.64 -17.11
C LYS A 127 2.83 -0.65 -17.34
N PRO A 128 2.99 0.29 -18.29
CA PRO A 128 1.96 1.24 -18.62
C PRO A 128 0.72 0.52 -19.17
N VAL A 129 -0.45 1.02 -18.80
CA VAL A 129 -1.76 0.52 -19.24
C VAL A 129 -2.53 1.69 -19.84
N GLY A 130 -3.11 1.48 -21.02
CA GLY A 130 -3.97 2.48 -21.68
C GLY A 130 -5.27 2.71 -20.91
N GLU A 131 -5.99 3.77 -21.23
CA GLU A 131 -7.31 4.03 -20.66
C GLU A 131 -8.34 3.01 -21.16
N ALA A 132 -9.27 2.62 -20.28
CA ALA A 132 -10.39 1.75 -20.63
C ALA A 132 -11.62 2.11 -19.78
N PRO A 133 -12.83 2.09 -20.35
CA PRO A 133 -14.06 2.32 -19.61
C PRO A 133 -14.36 1.15 -18.66
N GLY A 134 -15.17 1.40 -17.63
CA GLY A 134 -15.67 0.35 -16.72
C GLY A 134 -14.71 -0.06 -15.60
N ARG A 135 -13.51 0.53 -15.52
CA ARG A 135 -12.61 0.36 -14.37
C ARG A 135 -13.22 1.00 -13.12
N ARG A 136 -13.13 0.32 -11.99
CA ARG A 136 -13.69 0.80 -10.72
C ARG A 136 -12.60 1.45 -9.88
N LEU A 137 -12.77 2.73 -9.56
CA LEU A 137 -11.90 3.43 -8.60
C LEU A 137 -12.08 2.82 -7.20
N LEU A 138 -10.97 2.42 -6.59
CA LEU A 138 -10.93 1.83 -5.25
C LEU A 138 -10.41 2.82 -4.21
N TYR A 139 -9.48 3.68 -4.62
CA TYR A 139 -8.86 4.67 -3.76
C TYR A 139 -8.30 5.81 -4.60
N GLU A 140 -8.41 7.03 -4.09
CA GLU A 140 -7.75 8.22 -4.61
C GLU A 140 -7.14 8.97 -3.43
N ALA A 141 -5.88 9.38 -3.58
CA ALA A 141 -5.15 10.08 -2.54
C ALA A 141 -5.74 11.48 -2.31
N PRO A 142 -5.85 11.94 -1.05
CA PRO A 142 -6.21 13.31 -0.76
C PRO A 142 -5.24 14.28 -1.45
N SER A 143 -5.75 15.32 -2.09
CA SER A 143 -5.01 16.23 -2.96
C SER A 143 -3.79 16.94 -2.31
N GLY A 144 -3.61 16.83 -0.99
CA GLY A 144 -2.50 17.43 -0.24
C GLY A 144 -1.27 16.55 0.02
N ARG A 145 -1.28 15.24 -0.28
CA ARG A 145 -0.15 14.33 0.07
C ARG A 145 0.95 14.17 -0.98
N LEU A 146 0.75 14.71 -2.18
CA LEU A 146 1.61 14.40 -3.33
C LEU A 146 2.86 15.29 -3.45
N GLY A 147 3.12 16.14 -2.44
CA GLY A 147 4.26 17.09 -2.41
C GLY A 147 5.43 16.71 -1.50
N GLY A 148 5.43 15.52 -0.87
CA GLY A 148 6.54 15.09 -0.01
C GLY A 148 7.70 14.53 -0.84
N ARG A 149 8.70 15.36 -1.14
CA ARG A 149 10.01 14.95 -1.67
C ARG A 149 10.81 14.14 -0.66
#